data_AF-A0A946S9A8-F1
#
_entry.id   AF-A0A946S9A8-F1
#
_cell.length_a   1.000
_cell.length_b   1.000
_cell.length_c   1.000
_cell.angle_alpha   90.00
_cell.angle_beta   90.00
_cell.angle_gamma   90.00
#
_symmetry.space_group_name_H-M   'P 1'
#
loop_
_entity.id
_entity.type
_entity.pdbx_description
1 polymer ?
#
loop_
_entity_poly.entity_id
_entity_poly.type
_entity_poly.pdbx_seq_one_letter_code
_entity_poly.pdbx_strand_id
1 'polypeptide(L)'
;MKNLGLLNWLSKRKLTDEKVANIFVNTSLEIVEEGWPKIVELLNTSPEFERSPELDPKDYGRFLMIVVSANLSLVPKHFDPGVDRAIIKRCCAKFGRILGVPKENFAKKVKEFKAFMKKVNHPSTNSVTAMTRAVFYKYHLIESQDEYFRDMNVPNPIIMKGLRDVVTNFYWDWDEVICDNYKVVITQDDVKDSNQEEILA
;
A
#
# COMPACT_ATOMS: atom_id res chain seq x y z
N MET A 1 -3.27 25.93 32.13
CA MET A 1 -2.87 24.70 31.41
C MET A 1 -2.13 25.12 30.15
N LYS A 2 -0.86 24.71 30.00
CA LYS A 2 0.06 25.22 28.98
C LYS A 2 -0.28 24.63 27.60
N ASN A 3 -0.34 25.49 26.57
CA ASN A 3 -0.39 25.14 25.15
C ASN A 3 0.86 24.36 24.72
N LEU A 4 0.92 23.06 25.04
CA LEU A 4 2.03 22.17 24.68
C LEU A 4 1.98 21.70 23.22
N GLY A 5 0.81 21.74 22.55
CA GLY A 5 0.66 21.28 21.16
C GLY A 5 1.36 22.18 20.12
N LEU A 6 1.31 23.51 20.31
CA LEU A 6 1.90 24.49 19.39
C LEU A 6 3.43 24.60 19.51
N LEU A 7 4.05 24.03 20.54
CA LEU A 7 5.52 23.99 20.68
C LEU A 7 6.09 22.64 20.23
N ASN A 8 5.28 21.59 20.18
CA ASN A 8 5.73 20.24 19.80
C ASN A 8 6.07 20.10 18.31
N TRP A 9 5.59 20.99 17.43
CA TRP A 9 6.01 21.00 16.02
C TRP A 9 7.36 21.70 15.80
N LEU A 10 7.78 22.59 16.71
CA LEU A 10 9.08 23.27 16.67
C LEU A 10 10.24 22.34 17.10
N SER A 11 9.93 21.25 17.82
CA SER A 11 10.90 20.23 18.20
C SER A 11 11.06 19.10 17.17
N LYS A 12 10.13 18.96 16.21
CA LYS A 12 10.18 17.90 15.19
C LYS A 12 11.39 18.10 14.27
N ARG A 13 12.15 17.02 14.07
CA ARG A 13 13.29 17.02 13.16
C ARG A 13 12.79 17.13 11.71
N LYS A 14 13.55 17.79 10.84
CA LYS A 14 13.21 17.83 9.41
C LYS A 14 13.51 16.48 8.76
N LEU A 15 12.58 15.97 7.96
CA LEU A 15 12.76 14.79 7.13
C LEU A 15 12.38 15.14 5.70
N THR A 16 13.21 14.80 4.71
CA THR A 16 12.86 15.09 3.33
C THR A 16 11.81 14.13 2.80
N ASP A 17 10.94 14.59 1.91
CA ASP A 17 10.03 13.74 1.13
C ASP A 17 10.74 12.58 0.41
N GLU A 18 11.98 12.78 -0.04
CA GLU A 18 12.84 11.74 -0.59
C GLU A 18 13.20 10.65 0.43
N LYS A 19 13.50 11.04 1.68
CA LYS A 19 13.76 10.08 2.76
C LYS A 19 12.49 9.37 3.20
N VAL A 20 11.37 10.07 3.31
CA VAL A 20 10.05 9.47 3.57
C VAL A 20 9.74 8.41 2.52
N ALA A 21 9.93 8.73 1.25
CA ALA A 21 9.69 7.79 0.16
C ALA A 21 10.65 6.59 0.20
N ASN A 22 11.94 6.79 0.52
CA ASN A 22 12.89 5.70 0.70
C ASN A 22 12.48 4.74 1.82
N ILE A 23 12.13 5.28 3.00
CA ILE A 23 11.69 4.50 4.15
C ILE A 23 10.45 3.67 3.78
N PHE A 24 9.41 4.32 3.25
CA PHE A 24 8.17 3.63 2.89
C PHE A 24 8.39 2.54 1.83
N VAL A 25 9.16 2.83 0.78
CA VAL A 25 9.38 1.89 -0.33
C VAL A 25 10.16 0.66 0.13
N ASN A 26 11.28 0.86 0.82
CA ASN A 26 12.13 -0.25 1.25
C ASN A 26 11.40 -1.13 2.27
N THR A 27 10.78 -0.53 3.28
CA THR A 27 10.04 -1.30 4.28
C THR A 27 8.85 -2.01 3.65
N SER A 28 8.12 -1.39 2.70
CA SER A 28 7.02 -2.08 2.00
C SER A 28 7.47 -3.30 1.21
N LEU A 29 8.64 -3.24 0.56
CA LEU A 29 9.20 -4.38 -0.17
C LEU A 29 9.59 -5.50 0.80
N GLU A 30 10.35 -5.16 1.84
CA GLU A 30 10.84 -6.09 2.85
C GLU A 30 9.70 -6.81 3.56
N ILE A 31 8.73 -6.07 4.12
CA ILE A 31 7.62 -6.70 4.86
C ILE A 31 6.76 -7.58 3.96
N VAL A 32 6.59 -7.22 2.68
CA VAL A 32 5.80 -8.00 1.72
C VAL A 32 6.53 -9.27 1.31
N GLU A 33 7.83 -9.17 1.01
CA GLU A 33 8.67 -10.32 0.64
C GLU A 33 8.76 -11.35 1.78
N GLU A 34 8.92 -10.88 3.01
CA GLU A 34 8.96 -11.75 4.19
C GLU A 34 7.57 -12.24 4.65
N GLY A 35 6.55 -11.41 4.45
CA GLY A 35 5.20 -11.64 4.95
C GLY A 35 4.35 -12.51 4.03
N TRP A 36 4.56 -12.45 2.72
CA TRP A 36 3.76 -13.20 1.74
C TRP A 36 3.82 -14.73 1.95
N PRO A 37 4.99 -15.36 2.17
CA PRO A 37 5.05 -16.79 2.43
C PRO A 37 4.19 -17.24 3.64
N LYS A 38 4.06 -16.39 4.67
CA LYS A 38 3.23 -16.67 5.85
C LYS A 38 1.74 -16.58 5.53
N ILE A 39 1.35 -15.65 4.67
CA ILE A 39 -0.03 -15.56 4.14
C ILE A 39 -0.34 -16.78 3.27
N VAL A 40 0.61 -17.19 2.42
CA VAL A 40 0.46 -18.38 1.58
C VAL A 40 0.31 -19.64 2.42
N GLU A 41 1.13 -19.80 3.46
CA GLU A 41 0.99 -20.90 4.41
C GLU A 41 -0.41 -20.92 5.03
N LEU A 42 -0.83 -19.80 5.64
CA LEU A 42 -2.17 -19.64 6.23
C LEU A 42 -3.29 -20.05 5.25
N LEU A 43 -3.24 -19.57 4.00
CA LEU A 43 -4.30 -19.79 3.02
C LEU A 43 -4.26 -21.21 2.45
N ASN A 44 -3.09 -21.75 2.15
CA ASN A 44 -2.95 -23.09 1.58
C ASN A 44 -3.31 -24.19 2.58
N THR A 45 -3.17 -23.94 3.89
CA THR A 45 -3.49 -24.89 4.97
C THR A 45 -4.83 -24.62 5.66
N SER A 46 -5.60 -23.61 5.22
CA SER A 46 -6.88 -23.26 5.85
C SER A 46 -7.92 -24.36 5.59
N PRO A 47 -8.45 -25.04 6.64
CA PRO A 47 -9.41 -26.12 6.48
C PRO A 47 -10.79 -25.64 6.02
N GLU A 48 -11.04 -24.33 6.04
CA GLU A 48 -12.29 -23.73 5.58
C GLU A 48 -12.41 -23.61 4.06
N PHE A 49 -11.32 -23.83 3.31
CA PHE A 49 -11.41 -24.00 1.87
C PHE A 49 -11.84 -25.44 1.52
N GLU A 50 -12.68 -25.61 0.50
CA GLU A 50 -13.01 -26.94 -0.05
C GLU A 50 -11.79 -27.63 -0.65
N ARG A 51 -10.88 -26.84 -1.22
CA ARG A 51 -9.59 -27.29 -1.76
C ARG A 51 -8.53 -26.24 -1.52
N SER A 52 -7.28 -26.66 -1.38
CA SER A 52 -6.18 -25.70 -1.26
C SER A 52 -6.16 -24.73 -2.45
N PRO A 53 -5.96 -23.41 -2.25
CA PRO A 53 -5.78 -22.46 -3.33
C PRO A 53 -4.43 -22.57 -4.06
N GLU A 54 -3.52 -23.42 -3.58
CA GLU A 54 -2.22 -23.73 -4.23
C GLU A 54 -1.40 -22.47 -4.57
N LEU A 55 -1.41 -21.47 -3.69
CA LEU A 55 -0.67 -20.23 -3.88
C LEU A 55 0.84 -20.46 -3.85
N ASP A 56 1.56 -19.80 -4.75
CA ASP A 56 3.02 -19.81 -4.78
C ASP A 56 3.60 -18.79 -3.75
N PRO A 57 4.45 -19.21 -2.81
CA PRO A 57 5.12 -18.32 -1.85
C PRO A 57 6.04 -17.28 -2.52
N LYS A 58 6.30 -17.38 -3.83
CA LYS A 58 7.07 -16.40 -4.62
C LYS A 58 6.19 -15.41 -5.40
N ASP A 59 4.88 -15.63 -5.53
CA ASP A 59 3.98 -14.76 -6.29
C ASP A 59 3.41 -13.60 -5.44
N TYR A 60 4.28 -12.80 -4.84
CA TYR A 60 3.90 -11.68 -3.96
C TYR A 60 3.58 -10.39 -4.74
N GLY A 61 3.75 -10.36 -6.07
CA GLY A 61 3.64 -9.14 -6.87
C GLY A 61 2.27 -8.46 -6.79
N ARG A 62 1.17 -9.24 -6.82
CA ARG A 62 -0.18 -8.67 -6.64
C ARG A 62 -0.39 -8.19 -5.21
N PHE A 63 0.14 -8.91 -4.23
CA PHE A 63 0.07 -8.53 -2.82
C PHE A 63 0.85 -7.24 -2.51
N LEU A 64 2.04 -7.05 -3.08
CA LEU A 64 2.79 -5.80 -3.05
C LEU A 64 1.94 -4.63 -3.56
N MET A 65 1.28 -4.82 -4.71
CA MET A 65 0.42 -3.79 -5.28
C MET A 65 -0.80 -3.47 -4.40
N ILE A 66 -1.35 -4.45 -3.69
CA ILE A 66 -2.44 -4.24 -2.72
C ILE A 66 -1.95 -3.37 -1.56
N VAL A 67 -0.86 -3.78 -0.90
CA VAL A 67 -0.28 -3.08 0.26
C VAL A 67 0.12 -1.66 -0.11
N VAL A 68 0.92 -1.48 -1.16
CA VAL A 68 1.42 -0.16 -1.58
C VAL A 68 0.27 0.75 -1.98
N SER A 69 -0.71 0.26 -2.73
CA SER A 69 -1.83 1.09 -3.17
C SER A 69 -2.72 1.53 -2.02
N ALA A 70 -2.92 0.65 -1.01
CA ALA A 70 -3.71 0.95 0.17
C ALA A 70 -3.00 2.00 1.03
N ASN A 71 -1.73 1.81 1.34
CA ASN A 71 -0.96 2.74 2.16
C ASN A 71 -0.72 4.08 1.47
N LEU A 72 -0.48 4.11 0.16
CA LEU A 72 -0.41 5.36 -0.62
C LEU A 72 -1.77 6.06 -0.76
N SER A 73 -2.90 5.40 -0.45
CA SER A 73 -4.20 6.07 -0.42
C SER A 73 -4.43 6.86 0.87
N LEU A 74 -3.63 6.60 1.90
CA LEU A 74 -3.72 7.27 3.19
C LEU A 74 -2.90 8.56 3.23
N VAL A 75 -1.82 8.67 2.45
CA VAL A 75 -0.92 9.84 2.45
C VAL A 75 -1.65 11.20 2.48
N PRO A 76 -2.69 11.47 1.64
CA PRO A 76 -3.37 12.76 1.67
C PRO A 76 -4.15 13.08 2.96
N LYS A 77 -4.36 12.09 3.84
CA LYS A 77 -4.97 12.26 5.16
C LYS A 77 -3.96 12.70 6.23
N HIS A 78 -2.66 12.49 5.98
CA HIS A 78 -1.59 12.68 6.96
C HIS A 78 -0.66 13.86 6.63
N PHE A 79 -0.62 14.29 5.37
CA PHE A 79 0.28 15.34 4.90
C PHE A 79 -0.47 16.47 4.21
N ASP A 80 0.07 17.69 4.33
CA ASP A 80 -0.46 18.87 3.66
C ASP A 80 -0.48 18.71 2.13
N PRO A 81 -1.46 19.32 1.44
CA PRO A 81 -1.51 19.34 -0.01
C PRO A 81 -0.21 19.86 -0.63
N GLY A 82 0.38 19.08 -1.54
CA GLY A 82 1.69 19.35 -2.12
C GLY A 82 2.78 18.45 -1.54
N VAL A 83 2.87 18.32 -0.22
CA VAL A 83 3.78 17.36 0.44
C VAL A 83 3.31 15.95 0.15
N ASP A 84 2.00 15.69 0.27
CA ASP A 84 1.37 14.43 -0.08
C ASP A 84 1.67 13.99 -1.53
N ARG A 85 1.53 14.91 -2.47
CA ARG A 85 1.77 14.71 -3.90
C ARG A 85 3.25 14.44 -4.17
N ALA A 86 4.15 15.14 -3.50
CA ALA A 86 5.59 14.94 -3.62
C ALA A 86 5.99 13.54 -3.11
N ILE A 87 5.50 13.13 -1.93
CA ILE A 87 5.72 11.79 -1.38
C ILE A 87 5.20 10.72 -2.34
N ILE A 88 3.95 10.81 -2.79
CA ILE A 88 3.35 9.81 -3.70
C ILE A 88 4.15 9.73 -5.01
N LYS A 89 4.53 10.87 -5.61
CA LYS A 89 5.34 10.91 -6.84
C LYS A 89 6.67 10.20 -6.64
N ARG A 90 7.38 10.48 -5.54
CA ARG A 90 8.67 9.87 -5.21
C ARG A 90 8.55 8.37 -4.96
N CYS A 91 7.54 7.93 -4.22
CA CYS A 91 7.27 6.51 -3.99
C CYS A 91 7.02 5.78 -5.32
N CYS A 92 6.15 6.30 -6.19
CA CYS A 92 5.87 5.68 -7.49
C CYS A 92 7.11 5.62 -8.38
N ALA A 93 7.94 6.66 -8.40
CA ALA A 93 9.19 6.64 -9.16
C ALA A 93 10.19 5.60 -8.62
N LYS A 94 10.31 5.48 -7.30
CA LYS A 94 11.19 4.50 -6.65
C LYS A 94 10.75 3.06 -6.88
N PHE A 95 9.47 2.76 -6.63
CA PHE A 95 8.93 1.43 -6.96
C PHE A 95 9.09 1.11 -8.44
N GLY A 96 8.79 2.07 -9.33
CA GLY A 96 8.97 1.88 -10.76
C GLY A 96 10.40 1.49 -11.11
N ARG A 97 11.38 2.25 -10.59
CA ARG A 97 12.81 1.95 -10.78
C ARG A 97 13.20 0.57 -10.25
N ILE A 98 12.80 0.22 -9.03
CA ILE A 98 13.17 -1.06 -8.39
C ILE A 98 12.56 -2.24 -9.16
N LEU A 99 11.32 -2.11 -9.61
CA LEU A 99 10.59 -3.17 -10.31
C LEU A 99 10.85 -3.19 -11.82
N GLY A 100 11.74 -2.33 -12.33
CA GLY A 100 12.05 -2.25 -13.77
C GLY A 100 10.88 -1.77 -14.64
N VAL A 101 9.95 -1.00 -14.09
CA VAL A 101 8.80 -0.44 -14.81
C VAL A 101 8.84 1.08 -14.88
N PRO A 102 8.42 1.71 -16.00
CA PRO A 102 8.31 3.17 -16.08
C PRO A 102 7.45 3.74 -14.95
N LYS A 103 7.85 4.90 -14.40
CA LYS A 103 7.17 5.52 -13.24
C LYS A 103 5.69 5.81 -13.51
N GLU A 104 5.35 6.19 -14.75
CA GLU A 104 3.99 6.43 -15.22
C GLU A 104 3.15 5.15 -15.19
N ASN A 105 3.75 4.03 -15.60
CA ASN A 105 3.09 2.72 -15.60
C ASN A 105 2.83 2.24 -14.18
N PHE A 106 3.80 2.41 -13.27
CA PHE A 106 3.60 2.08 -11.86
C PHE A 106 2.49 2.94 -11.23
N ALA A 107 2.52 4.27 -11.44
CA ALA A 107 1.49 5.17 -10.94
C ALA A 107 0.09 4.82 -11.49
N LYS A 108 0.01 4.44 -12.77
CA LYS A 108 -1.23 3.93 -13.38
C LYS A 108 -1.71 2.66 -12.69
N LYS A 109 -0.83 1.70 -12.42
CA LYS A 109 -1.18 0.47 -11.68
C LYS A 109 -1.64 0.75 -10.26
N VAL A 110 -1.00 1.67 -9.55
CA VAL A 110 -1.48 2.11 -8.22
C VAL A 110 -2.90 2.67 -8.31
N LYS A 111 -3.20 3.49 -9.33
CA LYS A 111 -4.56 4.04 -9.54
C LYS A 111 -5.59 2.92 -9.82
N GLU A 112 -5.24 1.95 -10.65
CA GLU A 112 -6.09 0.79 -10.96
C GLU A 112 -6.39 -0.05 -9.70
N PHE A 113 -5.37 -0.35 -8.89
CA PHE A 113 -5.54 -1.08 -7.63
C PHE A 113 -6.37 -0.29 -6.61
N LYS A 114 -6.15 1.02 -6.47
CA LYS A 114 -6.99 1.89 -5.62
C LYS A 114 -8.47 1.85 -6.03
N ALA A 115 -8.75 1.97 -7.33
CA ALA A 115 -10.12 1.92 -7.86
C ALA A 115 -10.77 0.55 -7.62
N PHE A 116 -10.04 -0.53 -7.89
CA PHE A 116 -10.48 -1.89 -7.63
C PHE A 116 -10.78 -2.12 -6.13
N MET A 117 -9.87 -1.74 -5.25
CA MET A 117 -10.04 -1.87 -3.80
C MET A 117 -11.26 -1.10 -3.31
N LYS A 118 -11.46 0.14 -3.80
CA LYS A 118 -12.67 0.91 -3.47
C LYS A 118 -13.95 0.17 -3.87
N LYS A 119 -13.97 -0.47 -5.06
CA LYS A 119 -15.12 -1.24 -5.54
C LYS A 119 -15.41 -2.44 -4.65
N VAL A 120 -14.40 -3.28 -4.37
CA VAL A 120 -14.61 -4.51 -3.59
C VAL A 120 -14.80 -4.25 -2.09
N ASN A 121 -14.36 -3.09 -1.58
CA ASN A 121 -14.49 -2.76 -0.16
C ASN A 121 -15.88 -2.23 0.24
N HIS A 122 -16.71 -1.80 -0.72
CA HIS A 122 -18.04 -1.25 -0.41
C HIS A 122 -18.88 -2.24 0.43
N PRO A 123 -19.63 -1.77 1.45
CA PRO A 123 -19.78 -0.38 1.91
C PRO A 123 -18.70 0.11 2.90
N SER A 124 -17.70 -0.72 3.23
CA SER A 124 -16.62 -0.33 4.13
C SER A 124 -15.67 0.68 3.49
N THR A 125 -15.06 1.51 4.33
CA THR A 125 -13.98 2.43 3.99
C THR A 125 -12.66 2.08 4.69
N ASN A 126 -12.64 1.00 5.47
CA ASN A 126 -11.45 0.58 6.22
C ASN A 126 -10.39 0.00 5.27
N SER A 127 -9.15 0.50 5.36
CA SER A 127 -8.05 0.11 4.48
C SER A 127 -7.63 -1.34 4.65
N VAL A 128 -7.61 -1.88 5.87
CA VAL A 128 -7.27 -3.29 6.11
C VAL A 128 -8.34 -4.20 5.52
N THR A 129 -9.63 -3.86 5.68
CA THR A 129 -10.71 -4.58 5.00
C THR A 129 -10.54 -4.52 3.47
N ALA A 130 -10.16 -3.37 2.93
CA ALA A 130 -9.91 -3.21 1.50
C ALA A 130 -8.78 -4.13 1.02
N MET A 131 -7.65 -4.17 1.74
CA MET A 131 -6.52 -5.06 1.44
C MET A 131 -6.92 -6.52 1.53
N THR A 132 -7.61 -6.92 2.60
CA THR A 132 -8.06 -8.29 2.82
C THR A 132 -8.95 -8.76 1.68
N ARG A 133 -9.98 -7.99 1.32
CA ARG A 133 -10.87 -8.32 0.20
C ARG A 133 -10.10 -8.35 -1.12
N ALA A 134 -9.18 -7.42 -1.34
CA ALA A 134 -8.38 -7.39 -2.55
C ALA A 134 -7.57 -8.67 -2.75
N VAL A 135 -7.02 -9.25 -1.68
CA VAL A 135 -6.32 -10.55 -1.75
C VAL A 135 -7.27 -11.64 -2.24
N PHE A 136 -8.46 -11.77 -1.65
CA PHE A 136 -9.46 -12.76 -2.10
C PHE A 136 -9.74 -12.69 -3.60
N TYR A 137 -10.02 -11.49 -4.11
CA TYR A 137 -10.39 -11.32 -5.51
C TYR A 137 -9.20 -11.36 -6.47
N LYS A 138 -8.00 -10.91 -6.06
CA LYS A 138 -6.81 -10.87 -6.94
C LYS A 138 -6.08 -12.20 -7.03
N TYR A 139 -6.23 -13.05 -6.02
CA TYR A 139 -5.67 -14.39 -5.96
C TYR A 139 -6.74 -15.48 -6.14
N HIS A 140 -7.94 -15.11 -6.60
CA HIS A 140 -8.99 -16.07 -6.97
C HIS A 140 -9.42 -17.02 -5.84
N LEU A 141 -9.27 -16.60 -4.58
CA LEU A 141 -9.56 -17.44 -3.42
C LEU A 141 -11.04 -17.80 -3.30
N ILE A 142 -11.93 -17.07 -3.96
CA ILE A 142 -13.37 -17.37 -4.04
C ILE A 142 -13.62 -18.73 -4.70
N GLU A 143 -12.77 -19.12 -5.65
CA GLU A 143 -12.94 -20.36 -6.40
C GLU A 143 -12.71 -21.60 -5.53
N SER A 144 -11.88 -21.49 -4.48
CA SER A 144 -11.48 -22.56 -3.58
C SER A 144 -12.41 -22.78 -2.37
N GLN A 145 -13.40 -21.91 -2.17
CA GLN A 145 -14.33 -21.96 -1.03
C GLN A 145 -15.56 -22.81 -1.34
N ASP A 146 -16.43 -23.03 -0.35
CA ASP A 146 -17.69 -23.73 -0.58
C ASP A 146 -18.61 -23.07 -1.59
N GLU A 147 -19.46 -23.90 -2.22
CA GLU A 147 -20.38 -23.50 -3.29
C GLU A 147 -21.22 -22.28 -2.90
N TYR A 148 -21.67 -22.20 -1.64
CA TYR A 148 -22.49 -21.09 -1.17
C TYR A 148 -21.76 -19.74 -1.25
N PHE A 149 -20.54 -19.63 -0.73
CA PHE A 149 -19.77 -18.38 -0.82
C PHE A 149 -19.28 -18.09 -2.23
N ARG A 150 -18.91 -19.14 -2.98
CA ARG A 150 -18.45 -19.06 -4.37
C ARG A 150 -19.52 -18.49 -5.29
N ASP A 151 -20.76 -18.99 -5.21
CA ASP A 151 -21.89 -18.55 -6.05
C ASP A 151 -22.28 -17.09 -5.78
N MET A 152 -22.21 -16.67 -4.52
CA MET A 152 -22.43 -15.28 -4.14
C MET A 152 -21.25 -14.37 -4.47
N ASN A 153 -20.11 -14.92 -4.88
CA ASN A 153 -18.85 -14.21 -5.12
C ASN A 153 -18.44 -13.36 -3.90
N VAL A 154 -18.48 -13.95 -2.71
CA VAL A 154 -18.06 -13.30 -1.46
C VAL A 154 -17.06 -14.16 -0.67
N PRO A 155 -16.18 -13.57 0.15
CA PRO A 155 -15.32 -14.31 1.05
C PRO A 155 -16.08 -15.00 2.19
N ASN A 156 -15.69 -16.24 2.51
CA ASN A 156 -16.05 -16.97 3.72
C ASN A 156 -15.59 -16.13 4.93
N PRO A 157 -16.49 -15.79 5.86
CA PRO A 157 -16.18 -14.91 6.98
C PRO A 157 -15.03 -15.39 7.88
N ILE A 158 -14.85 -16.71 8.03
CA ILE A 158 -13.82 -17.29 8.90
C ILE A 158 -12.44 -17.07 8.27
N ILE A 159 -12.28 -17.44 7.00
CA ILE A 159 -11.04 -17.22 6.24
C ILE A 159 -10.73 -15.72 6.16
N MET A 160 -11.75 -14.90 5.90
CA MET A 160 -11.60 -13.45 5.83
C MET A 160 -11.11 -12.85 7.15
N LYS A 161 -11.59 -13.36 8.30
CA LYS A 161 -11.10 -12.94 9.61
C LYS A 161 -9.64 -13.31 9.81
N GLY A 162 -9.28 -14.58 9.59
CA GLY A 162 -7.89 -15.04 9.74
C GLY A 162 -6.91 -14.27 8.84
N LEU A 163 -7.28 -14.04 7.58
CA LEU A 163 -6.47 -13.25 6.67
C LEU A 163 -6.36 -11.79 7.12
N ARG A 164 -7.44 -11.18 7.61
CA ARG A 164 -7.44 -9.80 8.11
C ARG A 164 -6.48 -9.61 9.28
N ASP A 165 -6.43 -10.58 10.20
CA ASP A 165 -5.56 -10.52 11.38
C ASP A 165 -4.08 -10.47 10.97
N VAL A 166 -3.70 -11.18 9.91
CA VAL A 166 -2.33 -11.13 9.35
C VAL A 166 -2.11 -9.88 8.49
N VAL A 167 -3.06 -9.53 7.61
CA VAL A 167 -2.97 -8.37 6.70
C VAL A 167 -2.89 -7.03 7.45
N THR A 168 -3.37 -6.97 8.69
CA THR A 168 -3.23 -5.77 9.55
C THR A 168 -1.77 -5.35 9.73
N ASN A 169 -0.82 -6.30 9.76
CA ASN A 169 0.60 -6.02 9.94
C ASN A 169 1.26 -5.31 8.73
N PHE A 170 0.54 -5.16 7.63
CA PHE A 170 0.99 -4.46 6.42
C PHE A 170 0.40 -3.05 6.31
N TYR A 171 -0.44 -2.66 7.27
CA TYR A 171 -0.92 -1.29 7.38
C TYR A 171 0.24 -0.38 7.78
N TRP A 172 0.44 0.70 7.02
CA TRP A 172 1.44 1.71 7.33
C TRP A 172 0.81 2.85 8.12
N ASP A 173 1.16 2.95 9.40
CA ASP A 173 0.78 4.09 10.22
C ASP A 173 1.69 5.28 9.91
N TRP A 174 1.20 6.19 9.05
CA TRP A 174 1.96 7.38 8.66
C TRP A 174 2.21 8.32 9.85
N ASP A 175 1.33 8.34 10.83
CA ASP A 175 1.46 9.23 11.98
C ASP A 175 2.56 8.72 12.91
N GLU A 176 2.47 7.45 13.32
CA GLU A 176 3.45 6.82 14.21
C GLU A 176 4.85 6.80 13.57
N VAL A 177 4.95 6.39 12.30
CA VAL A 177 6.25 6.21 11.66
C VAL A 177 6.89 7.54 11.27
N ILE A 178 6.10 8.54 10.86
CA ILE A 178 6.61 9.79 10.29
C ILE A 178 6.09 11.03 11.03
N CYS A 179 4.78 11.27 11.02
CA CYS A 179 4.24 12.60 11.37
C CYS A 179 4.52 12.97 12.82
N ASP A 180 4.51 12.03 13.76
CA ASP A 180 4.71 12.31 15.19
C ASP A 180 6.12 12.80 15.51
N ASN A 181 7.11 12.35 14.74
CA ASN A 181 8.52 12.60 15.01
C ASN A 181 9.15 13.63 14.08
N TYR A 182 8.57 13.84 12.89
CA TYR A 182 9.19 14.62 11.82
C TYR A 182 8.29 15.69 11.22
N LYS A 183 8.92 16.79 10.81
CA LYS A 183 8.32 17.74 9.86
C LYS A 183 8.86 17.43 8.48
N VAL A 184 7.97 17.04 7.56
CA VAL A 184 8.38 16.72 6.19
C VAL A 184 8.65 17.99 5.39
N VAL A 185 9.77 18.00 4.66
CA VAL A 185 10.17 19.09 3.76
C VAL A 185 10.35 18.57 2.35
N ILE A 186 9.87 19.32 1.36
CA ILE A 186 9.98 18.95 -0.04
C ILE A 186 11.41 19.24 -0.51
N THR A 187 12.05 18.24 -1.12
CA THR A 187 13.34 18.41 -1.76
C THR A 187 13.12 19.07 -3.12
N GLN A 188 13.87 20.12 -3.44
CA GLN A 188 13.92 20.64 -4.80
C GLN A 188 14.66 19.63 -5.67
N ASP A 189 14.03 19.20 -6.76
CA ASP A 189 14.74 18.41 -7.77
C ASP A 189 15.73 19.39 -8.43
N ASP A 190 17.04 19.18 -8.28
CA ASP A 190 18.05 19.96 -9.01
C ASP A 190 17.73 19.84 -10.50
N VAL A 191 17.28 20.94 -11.11
CA VAL A 191 17.13 21.04 -12.56
C VAL A 191 18.53 21.01 -13.16
N LYS A 192 19.05 19.80 -13.32
CA LYS A 192 20.10 19.47 -14.29
C LYS A 192 19.49 18.58 -15.37
N ASP A 193 18.42 19.06 -15.98
CA ASP A 193 18.09 18.73 -17.37
C ASP A 193 18.20 20.03 -18.16
N SER A 194 19.44 20.36 -18.52
CA SER A 194 19.75 21.29 -19.60
C SER A 194 19.24 20.66 -20.90
N ASN A 195 18.00 21.01 -21.28
CA ASN A 195 17.41 21.05 -22.64
C ASN A 195 15.93 20.64 -22.62
N GLN A 196 15.06 21.54 -22.16
CA GLN A 196 13.65 21.60 -22.61
C GLN A 196 13.18 23.06 -22.76
N GLU A 197 14.06 23.93 -23.28
CA GLU A 197 13.65 25.14 -23.99
C GLU A 197 13.92 24.95 -25.49
N GLU A 198 13.25 23.99 -26.09
CA GLU A 198 12.94 23.99 -27.52
C GLU A 198 11.85 22.94 -27.73
N ILE A 199 10.87 23.26 -28.58
CA ILE A 199 9.59 22.55 -28.78
C ILE A 199 8.50 23.00 -27.80
N LEU A 200 8.04 24.24 -27.99
CA LEU A 200 6.64 24.54 -28.33
C LEU A 200 6.60 25.97 -28.93
N ALA A 201 7.11 26.05 -30.16
CA ALA A 201 6.53 26.90 -31.20
C ALA A 201 5.64 26.01 -32.06
#